data_AF-A0A843EB05-F1
#
_entry.id   AF-A0A843EB05-F1
#
_cell.length_a   1.000
_cell.length_b   1.000
_cell.length_c   1.000
_cell.angle_alpha   90.00
_cell.angle_beta   90.00
_cell.angle_gamma   90.00
#
_symmetry.space_group_name_H-M   'P 1'
#
loop_
_entity.id
_entity.type
_entity.pdbx_description
1 polymer ?
#
loop_
_entity_poly.entity_id
_entity_poly.type
_entity_poly.pdbx_seq_one_letter_code
_entity_poly.pdbx_strand_id
1 'polypeptide(L)'
;METGRLEAFYDAIIAIIVTVLVLELPQPATASLASLWALKTSYFAYVISFLVCANLWQYHHLIYNHVNRINTKIIWQNIILMFVFSLVPYLTIFVANHPNEFIPQALYGLDFIIVDIILYYMAKSLLEINRENEEYLKSALNVREALYIPLIIFFIGFIIALLGYPIAIIICCLITIIRTLYISLKV
;
A
#
# COMPACT_ATOMS: atom_id res chain seq x y z
N MET A 1 8.62 20.05 -14.45
CA MET A 1 9.76 19.13 -14.64
C MET A 1 9.23 17.87 -15.29
N GLU A 2 10.03 17.22 -16.13
CA GLU A 2 9.72 15.89 -16.68
C GLU A 2 9.59 14.85 -15.55
N THR A 3 8.72 13.87 -15.71
CA THR A 3 8.37 12.88 -14.68
C THR A 3 9.35 11.73 -14.57
N GLY A 4 10.02 11.35 -15.67
CA GLY A 4 10.73 10.07 -15.77
C GLY A 4 11.81 9.80 -14.71
N ARG A 5 12.50 10.84 -14.20
CA ARG A 5 13.47 10.65 -13.09
C ARG A 5 12.80 10.28 -11.77
N LEU A 6 11.62 10.84 -11.50
CA LEU A 6 10.85 10.52 -10.31
C LEU A 6 10.27 9.12 -10.42
N GLU A 7 9.79 8.74 -11.60
CA GLU A 7 9.27 7.40 -11.87
C GLU A 7 10.34 6.32 -11.67
N ALA A 8 11.54 6.53 -12.24
CA ALA A 8 12.66 5.59 -12.06
C ALA A 8 13.09 5.45 -10.59
N PHE A 9 13.03 6.54 -9.81
CA PHE A 9 13.30 6.50 -8.37
C PHE A 9 12.25 5.67 -7.61
N TYR A 10 10.99 5.83 -7.98
CA TYR A 10 9.86 5.09 -7.43
C TYR A 10 10.00 3.58 -7.69
N ASP A 11 10.23 3.20 -8.95
CA ASP A 11 10.39 1.81 -9.38
C ASP A 11 11.56 1.13 -8.64
N ALA A 12 12.68 1.84 -8.49
CA ALA A 12 13.83 1.34 -7.76
C ALA A 12 13.52 1.04 -6.29
N ILE A 13 12.78 1.92 -5.61
CA ILE A 13 12.42 1.72 -4.20
C ILE A 13 11.42 0.57 -4.05
N ILE A 14 10.38 0.51 -4.88
CA ILE A 14 9.40 -0.59 -4.81
C ILE A 14 10.06 -1.93 -5.09
N ALA A 15 10.98 -2.01 -6.06
CA ALA A 15 11.74 -3.23 -6.34
C ALA A 15 12.53 -3.69 -5.12
N ILE A 16 13.21 -2.79 -4.41
CA ILE A 16 13.93 -3.09 -3.17
C ILE A 16 12.96 -3.61 -2.10
N ILE A 17 11.83 -2.94 -1.87
CA ILE A 17 10.84 -3.34 -0.86
C ILE A 17 10.31 -4.75 -1.14
N VAL A 18 9.96 -5.06 -2.39
CA VAL A 18 9.49 -6.39 -2.79
C VAL A 18 10.57 -7.46 -2.59
N THR A 19 11.84 -7.15 -2.88
CA THR A 19 12.93 -8.10 -2.61
C THR A 19 13.12 -8.36 -1.12
N VAL A 20 13.09 -7.32 -0.29
CA VAL A 20 13.21 -7.44 1.18
C VAL A 20 12.06 -8.27 1.73
N LEU A 21 10.82 -8.08 1.25
CA LEU A 21 9.67 -8.89 1.66
C LEU A 21 9.89 -10.39 1.46
N VAL A 22 10.49 -10.80 0.34
CA VAL A 22 10.80 -12.21 0.07
C VAL A 22 11.98 -12.69 0.91
N LEU A 23 13.01 -11.86 1.11
CA LEU A 23 14.19 -12.23 1.88
C LEU A 23 13.88 -12.45 3.37
N GLU A 24 12.88 -11.77 3.88
CA GLU A 24 12.43 -11.87 5.28
C GLU A 24 11.42 -13.00 5.52
N LEU A 25 11.03 -13.75 4.47
CA LEU A 25 10.18 -14.93 4.65
C LEU A 25 10.95 -16.03 5.38
N PRO A 26 10.42 -16.54 6.52
CA PRO A 26 11.07 -17.62 7.24
C PRO A 26 11.07 -18.91 6.41
N GLN A 27 12.16 -19.69 6.53
CA GLN A 27 12.21 -21.03 5.98
C GLN A 27 11.61 -22.05 6.97
N PRO A 28 10.97 -23.13 6.48
CA PRO A 28 10.44 -24.17 7.33
C PRO A 28 11.57 -24.90 8.07
N ALA A 29 11.35 -25.26 9.34
CA ALA A 29 12.36 -25.95 10.16
C ALA A 29 12.76 -27.33 9.63
N THR A 30 11.87 -27.98 8.86
CA THR A 30 12.14 -29.28 8.21
C THR A 30 11.58 -29.28 6.78
N ALA A 31 12.09 -30.17 5.93
CA ALA A 31 11.60 -30.40 4.57
C ALA A 31 10.29 -31.22 4.57
N SER A 32 9.26 -30.73 5.26
CA SER A 32 7.95 -31.38 5.36
C SER A 32 6.80 -30.40 5.06
N LEU A 33 5.69 -30.94 4.53
CA LEU A 33 4.49 -30.15 4.26
C LEU A 33 3.90 -29.55 5.56
N ALA A 34 4.02 -30.26 6.68
CA ALA A 34 3.59 -29.78 7.98
C ALA A 34 4.39 -28.55 8.43
N SER A 35 5.71 -28.53 8.23
CA SER A 35 6.54 -27.37 8.53
C SER A 35 6.25 -26.18 7.61
N LEU A 36 5.89 -26.41 6.34
CA LEU A 36 5.40 -25.33 5.47
C LEU A 36 4.06 -24.77 5.97
N TRP A 37 3.12 -25.62 6.36
CA TRP A 37 1.81 -25.18 6.87
C TRP A 37 1.91 -24.40 8.18
N ALA A 38 2.92 -24.68 9.00
CA ALA A 38 3.20 -23.92 10.22
C ALA A 38 3.49 -22.43 9.93
N LEU A 39 4.00 -22.10 8.74
CA LEU A 39 4.33 -20.73 8.31
C LEU A 39 3.20 -20.03 7.54
N LYS A 40 1.97 -20.59 7.54
CA LYS A 40 0.81 -20.03 6.82
C LYS A 40 0.55 -18.55 7.13
N THR A 41 0.78 -18.10 8.36
CA THR A 41 0.59 -16.70 8.76
C THR A 41 1.62 -15.79 8.10
N SER A 42 2.89 -16.21 8.08
CA SER A 42 3.97 -15.47 7.41
C SER A 42 3.74 -15.38 5.91
N TYR A 43 3.32 -16.48 5.27
CA TYR A 43 2.98 -16.47 3.85
C TYR A 43 1.76 -15.59 3.55
N PHE A 44 0.74 -15.61 4.42
CA PHE A 44 -0.44 -14.76 4.26
C PHE A 44 -0.09 -13.27 4.38
N ALA A 45 0.67 -12.89 5.41
CA ALA A 45 1.13 -11.52 5.59
C ALA A 45 1.99 -11.06 4.40
N TYR A 46 2.93 -11.90 3.95
CA TYR A 46 3.75 -11.65 2.77
C TYR A 46 2.91 -11.41 1.51
N VAL A 47 1.94 -12.29 1.20
CA VAL A 47 1.09 -12.15 0.01
C VAL A 47 0.33 -10.83 0.05
N ILE A 48 -0.22 -10.46 1.21
CA ILE A 48 -0.91 -9.16 1.35
C ILE A 48 0.07 -8.03 1.08
N SER A 49 1.22 -7.98 1.75
CA SER A 49 2.20 -6.89 1.57
C SER A 49 2.77 -6.82 0.16
N PHE A 50 2.94 -7.95 -0.52
CA PHE A 50 3.30 -7.99 -1.94
C PHE A 50 2.21 -7.36 -2.80
N LEU A 51 0.94 -7.71 -2.57
CA LEU A 51 -0.20 -7.12 -3.30
C LEU A 51 -0.32 -5.61 -3.05
N VAL A 52 0.05 -5.13 -1.86
CA VAL A 52 0.12 -3.69 -1.56
C VAL A 52 1.16 -3.02 -2.43
N CYS A 53 2.38 -3.57 -2.49
CA CYS A 53 3.46 -3.03 -3.32
C CYS A 53 3.05 -3.01 -4.79
N ALA A 54 2.47 -4.10 -5.29
CA ALA A 54 1.99 -4.20 -6.65
C ALA A 54 0.85 -3.21 -6.94
N ASN A 55 -0.10 -3.04 -6.01
CA ASN A 55 -1.20 -2.10 -6.16
C ASN A 55 -0.70 -0.65 -6.22
N LEU A 56 0.21 -0.29 -5.32
CA LEU A 56 0.80 1.04 -5.27
C LEU A 56 1.61 1.33 -6.55
N TRP A 57 2.41 0.38 -7.01
CA TRP A 57 3.16 0.49 -8.28
C TRP A 57 2.23 0.63 -9.48
N GLN A 58 1.18 -0.18 -9.57
CA GLN A 58 0.19 -0.09 -10.66
C GLN A 58 -0.50 1.28 -10.65
N TYR A 59 -0.92 1.75 -9.48
CA TYR A 59 -1.54 3.07 -9.32
C TYR A 59 -0.61 4.18 -9.80
N HIS A 60 0.65 4.15 -9.39
CA HIS A 60 1.67 5.08 -9.85
C HIS A 60 1.82 5.05 -11.38
N HIS A 61 1.99 3.86 -11.97
CA HIS A 61 2.15 3.73 -13.42
C HIS A 61 0.94 4.26 -14.21
N LEU A 62 -0.29 3.95 -13.78
CA LEU A 62 -1.52 4.44 -14.42
C LEU A 62 -1.60 5.98 -14.44
N ILE A 63 -1.24 6.62 -13.33
CA ILE A 63 -1.29 8.08 -13.18
C ILE A 63 -0.23 8.75 -14.04
N TYR A 64 1.02 8.31 -13.91
CA TYR A 64 2.15 9.00 -14.53
C TYR A 64 2.17 8.88 -16.06
N ASN A 65 1.48 7.89 -16.62
CA ASN A 65 1.21 7.83 -18.07
C ASN A 65 0.43 9.05 -18.62
N HIS A 66 -0.27 9.80 -17.75
CA HIS A 66 -1.09 10.97 -18.13
C HIS A 66 -0.71 12.24 -17.35
N VAL A 67 0.42 12.23 -16.64
CA VAL A 67 0.97 13.40 -15.95
C VAL A 67 2.13 13.95 -16.78
N ASN A 68 1.95 15.15 -17.31
CA ASN A 68 2.99 15.81 -18.12
C ASN A 68 3.94 16.66 -17.26
N ARG A 69 3.48 17.09 -16.07
CA ARG A 69 4.20 18.07 -15.26
C ARG A 69 4.14 17.74 -13.77
N ILE A 70 5.32 17.77 -13.16
CA ILE A 70 5.50 17.77 -11.71
C ILE A 70 6.24 19.02 -11.23
N ASN A 71 6.07 19.34 -9.95
CA ASN A 71 6.78 20.40 -9.24
C ASN A 71 7.47 19.86 -7.97
N THR A 72 8.23 20.71 -7.29
CA THR A 72 8.98 20.35 -6.06
C THR A 72 8.09 19.82 -4.94
N LYS A 73 6.85 20.29 -4.82
CA LYS A 73 5.87 19.81 -3.82
C LYS A 73 5.54 18.33 -4.05
N ILE A 74 5.26 17.93 -5.30
CA ILE A 74 4.96 16.54 -5.66
C ILE A 74 6.18 15.64 -5.42
N ILE A 75 7.39 16.13 -5.71
CA ILE A 75 8.62 15.38 -5.45
C ILE A 75 8.75 15.06 -3.95
N TRP A 76 8.57 16.04 -3.07
CA TRP A 76 8.60 15.81 -1.62
C TRP A 76 7.48 14.88 -1.13
N GLN A 77 6.27 14.99 -1.71
CA GLN A 77 5.17 14.06 -1.40
C GLN A 77 5.54 12.62 -1.74
N ASN A 78 6.19 12.38 -2.89
CA ASN A 78 6.67 11.05 -3.26
C ASN A 78 7.80 10.56 -2.34
N ILE A 79 8.74 11.43 -1.95
CA ILE A 79 9.81 11.05 -1.01
C ILE A 79 9.22 10.63 0.34
N ILE A 80 8.26 11.39 0.88
CA ILE A 80 7.59 11.07 2.14
C ILE A 80 6.78 9.78 2.01
N LEU A 81 6.06 9.60 0.89
CA LEU A 81 5.33 8.37 0.59
C LEU A 81 6.28 7.16 0.60
N MET A 82 7.41 7.25 -0.09
CA MET A 82 8.41 6.17 -0.15
C MET A 82 9.06 5.90 1.20
N PHE A 83 9.29 6.92 2.02
CA PHE A 83 9.77 6.74 3.38
C PHE A 83 8.79 5.91 4.22
N VAL A 84 7.52 6.30 4.25
CA VAL A 84 6.48 5.56 4.98
C VAL A 84 6.37 4.14 4.43
N PHE A 85 6.26 4.00 3.11
CA PHE A 85 6.09 2.70 2.46
C PHE A 85 7.30 1.76 2.65
N SER A 86 8.50 2.29 2.89
CA SER A 86 9.69 1.48 3.20
C SER A 86 9.58 0.71 4.52
N LEU A 87 8.63 1.05 5.38
CA LEU A 87 8.34 0.35 6.64
C LEU A 87 7.53 -0.94 6.44
N VAL A 88 6.92 -1.13 5.26
CA VAL A 88 6.06 -2.28 4.97
C VAL A 88 6.75 -3.61 5.31
N PRO A 89 7.99 -3.92 4.87
CA PRO A 89 8.61 -5.22 5.17
C PRO A 89 8.77 -5.49 6.67
N TYR A 90 9.19 -4.46 7.42
CA TYR A 90 9.31 -4.56 8.87
C TYR A 90 7.96 -4.86 9.54
N LEU A 91 6.92 -4.12 9.15
CA LEU A 91 5.58 -4.31 9.71
C LEU A 91 4.95 -5.64 9.30
N THR A 92 5.24 -6.15 8.09
CA THR A 92 4.79 -7.47 7.62
C THR A 92 5.29 -8.58 8.54
N ILE A 93 6.58 -8.57 8.87
CA ILE A 93 7.18 -9.55 9.79
C ILE A 93 6.57 -9.40 11.18
N PHE A 94 6.38 -8.17 11.64
CA PHE A 94 5.84 -7.91 12.97
C PHE A 94 4.42 -8.47 13.11
N VAL A 95 3.55 -8.26 12.10
CA VAL A 95 2.22 -8.86 12.05
C VAL A 95 2.28 -10.38 11.90
N ALA A 96 3.19 -10.91 11.08
CA ALA A 96 3.33 -12.35 10.87
C ALA A 96 3.68 -13.10 12.17
N ASN A 97 4.55 -12.52 13.00
CA ASN A 97 4.99 -13.11 14.27
C ASN A 97 3.95 -12.93 15.38
N HIS A 98 3.15 -11.86 15.31
CA HIS A 98 2.19 -11.48 16.35
C HIS A 98 0.78 -11.21 15.77
N PRO A 99 0.16 -12.19 15.07
CA PRO A 99 -1.04 -11.96 14.26
C PRO A 99 -2.29 -11.61 15.08
N ASN A 100 -2.31 -12.03 16.35
CA ASN A 100 -3.44 -11.84 17.26
C ASN A 100 -3.19 -10.71 18.26
N GLU A 101 -2.12 -9.94 18.10
CA GLU A 101 -1.83 -8.81 18.97
C GLU A 101 -2.26 -7.49 18.33
N PHE A 102 -2.76 -6.57 19.17
CA PHE A 102 -3.29 -5.29 18.69
C PHE A 102 -2.20 -4.39 18.10
N ILE A 103 -1.05 -4.26 18.78
CA ILE A 103 -0.02 -3.27 18.41
C ILE A 103 0.57 -3.52 17.00
N PRO A 104 1.01 -4.74 16.63
CA PRO A 104 1.52 -5.01 15.28
C PRO A 104 0.48 -4.71 14.20
N GLN A 105 -0.76 -5.18 14.41
CA GLN A 105 -1.87 -4.97 13.48
C GLN A 105 -2.21 -3.48 13.34
N ALA A 106 -2.25 -2.75 14.45
CA ALA A 106 -2.50 -1.31 14.48
C ALA A 106 -1.43 -0.52 13.72
N LEU A 107 -0.15 -0.81 13.93
CA LEU A 107 0.94 -0.14 13.22
C LEU A 107 0.91 -0.44 11.71
N TYR A 108 0.62 -1.69 11.33
CA TYR A 108 0.43 -2.06 9.93
C TYR A 108 -0.75 -1.32 9.28
N GLY A 109 -1.89 -1.23 9.95
CA GLY A 109 -3.04 -0.46 9.45
C GLY A 109 -2.80 1.05 9.41
N LEU A 110 -2.08 1.61 10.38
CA LEU A 110 -1.72 3.03 10.41
C LEU A 110 -0.80 3.42 9.26
N ASP A 111 0.16 2.56 8.91
CA ASP A 111 1.04 2.76 7.75
C ASP A 111 0.22 2.96 6.47
N PHE A 112 -0.78 2.09 6.24
CA PHE A 112 -1.70 2.19 5.11
C PHE A 112 -2.53 3.47 5.12
N ILE A 113 -3.08 3.85 6.29
CA ILE A 113 -3.85 5.08 6.42
C ILE A 113 -2.99 6.30 6.08
N ILE A 114 -1.74 6.34 6.55
CA ILE A 114 -0.81 7.43 6.26
C ILE A 114 -0.50 7.46 4.76
N VAL A 115 -0.25 6.31 4.14
CA VAL A 115 -0.07 6.17 2.68
C VAL A 115 -1.27 6.73 1.91
N ASP A 116 -2.50 6.32 2.26
CA ASP A 116 -3.73 6.79 1.60
C ASP A 116 -3.91 8.31 1.72
N ILE A 117 -3.59 8.88 2.89
CA ILE A 117 -3.63 10.33 3.11
C ILE A 117 -2.61 11.04 2.21
N ILE A 118 -1.38 10.54 2.14
CA ILE A 118 -0.34 11.14 1.27
C ILE A 118 -0.76 11.06 -0.20
N LEU A 119 -1.24 9.90 -0.65
CA LEU A 119 -1.74 9.70 -2.01
C LEU A 119 -2.88 10.66 -2.35
N TYR A 120 -3.80 10.91 -1.41
CA TYR A 120 -4.90 11.86 -1.60
C TYR A 120 -4.40 13.31 -1.80
N TYR A 121 -3.45 13.78 -0.98
CA TYR A 121 -2.88 15.12 -1.14
C TYR A 121 -2.00 15.24 -2.39
N MET A 122 -1.33 14.16 -2.78
CA MET A 122 -0.57 14.08 -4.01
C MET A 122 -1.49 14.14 -5.24
N ALA A 123 -2.59 13.39 -5.23
CA ALA A 123 -3.63 13.42 -6.25
C ALA A 123 -4.17 14.85 -6.48
N LYS A 124 -4.47 15.58 -5.40
CA LYS A 124 -4.87 17.00 -5.49
C LYS A 124 -3.78 17.87 -6.13
N SER A 125 -2.53 17.68 -5.70
CA SER A 125 -1.41 18.49 -6.21
C SER A 125 -1.12 18.21 -7.69
N LEU A 126 -1.35 16.98 -8.15
CA LEU A 126 -1.26 16.59 -9.55
C LEU A 126 -2.37 17.24 -10.40
N LEU A 127 -3.62 17.22 -9.91
CA LEU A 127 -4.77 17.85 -10.57
C LEU A 127 -4.61 19.37 -10.72
N GLU A 128 -4.03 20.03 -9.71
CA GLU A 128 -3.80 21.49 -9.74
C GLU A 128 -2.89 21.93 -10.91
N ILE A 129 -1.93 21.08 -11.28
CA ILE A 129 -0.86 21.37 -12.25
C ILE A 129 -1.18 20.80 -13.64
N ASN A 130 -1.89 19.66 -13.71
CA ASN A 130 -2.20 18.95 -14.95
C ASN A 130 -3.68 19.13 -15.33
N ARG A 131 -4.15 20.39 -15.37
CA ARG A 131 -5.56 20.74 -15.65
C ARG A 131 -6.06 20.25 -17.01
N GLU A 132 -5.15 20.12 -17.97
CA GLU A 132 -5.41 19.57 -19.30
C GLU A 132 -5.93 18.13 -19.29
N ASN A 133 -5.54 17.33 -18.27
CA ASN A 133 -5.94 15.93 -18.12
C ASN A 133 -6.85 15.71 -16.89
N GLU A 134 -7.52 16.77 -16.41
CA GLU A 134 -8.25 16.77 -15.14
C GLU A 134 -9.34 15.69 -15.08
N GLU A 135 -10.08 15.47 -16.16
CA GLU A 135 -11.17 14.49 -16.22
C GLU A 135 -10.65 13.04 -16.11
N TYR A 136 -9.60 12.71 -16.88
CA TYR A 136 -8.94 11.42 -16.79
C TYR A 136 -8.35 11.20 -15.40
N LEU A 137 -7.61 12.18 -14.88
CA LEU A 137 -6.97 12.07 -13.57
C LEU A 137 -8.02 11.96 -12.45
N LYS A 138 -9.15 12.66 -12.50
CA LYS A 138 -10.23 12.47 -11.50
C LYS A 138 -10.81 11.06 -11.52
N SER A 139 -10.99 10.49 -12.71
CA SER A 139 -11.47 9.11 -12.89
C SER A 139 -10.42 8.11 -12.37
N ALA A 140 -9.19 8.19 -12.86
CA ALA A 140 -8.09 7.28 -12.52
C ALA A 140 -7.68 7.35 -11.04
N LEU A 141 -7.64 8.56 -10.46
CA LEU A 141 -7.30 8.77 -9.04
C LEU A 141 -8.47 8.44 -8.10
N ASN A 142 -9.70 8.32 -8.62
CA ASN A 142 -10.95 8.20 -7.87
C ASN A 142 -10.97 9.10 -6.60
N VAL A 143 -10.53 10.36 -6.74
CA VAL A 143 -10.06 11.22 -5.62
C VAL A 143 -11.06 11.33 -4.46
N ARG A 144 -12.36 11.25 -4.77
CA ARG A 144 -13.42 11.33 -3.78
C ARG A 144 -13.53 10.05 -2.96
N GLU A 145 -13.54 8.87 -3.59
CA GLU A 145 -13.73 7.62 -2.84
C GLU A 145 -12.42 6.99 -2.38
N ALA A 146 -11.29 7.37 -3.00
CA ALA A 146 -9.97 6.81 -2.73
C ALA A 146 -9.51 7.01 -1.28
N LEU A 147 -9.97 8.06 -0.60
CA LEU A 147 -9.63 8.29 0.81
C LEU A 147 -10.72 7.83 1.78
N TYR A 148 -11.98 8.22 1.55
CA TYR A 148 -13.03 7.99 2.56
C TYR A 148 -13.39 6.51 2.72
N ILE A 149 -13.41 5.73 1.64
CA ILE A 149 -13.79 4.31 1.73
C ILE A 149 -12.74 3.51 2.51
N PRO A 150 -11.42 3.59 2.20
CA PRO A 150 -10.40 2.95 3.02
C PRO A 150 -10.44 3.38 4.49
N LEU A 151 -10.60 4.68 4.77
CA LEU A 151 -10.71 5.18 6.14
C LEU A 151 -11.88 4.56 6.92
N ILE A 152 -13.05 4.40 6.28
CA ILE A 152 -14.20 3.74 6.91
C ILE A 152 -13.91 2.26 7.15
N ILE A 153 -13.33 1.56 6.17
CA ILE A 153 -12.95 0.15 6.28
C ILE A 153 -11.96 -0.05 7.43
N PHE A 154 -10.93 0.79 7.51
CA PHE A 154 -9.96 0.74 8.59
C PHE A 154 -10.57 1.11 9.94
N PHE A 155 -11.41 2.14 10.01
CA PHE A 155 -12.10 2.51 11.25
C PHE A 155 -12.89 1.32 11.80
N ILE A 156 -13.65 0.62 10.95
CA ILE A 156 -14.35 -0.62 11.33
C ILE A 156 -13.35 -1.68 11.79
N GLY A 157 -12.25 -1.88 11.06
CA GLY A 157 -11.18 -2.82 11.43
C GLY A 157 -10.57 -2.53 12.80
N PHE A 158 -10.31 -1.27 13.13
CA PHE A 158 -9.80 -0.84 14.44
C PHE A 158 -10.81 -1.09 15.56
N ILE A 159 -12.10 -0.84 15.34
CA ILE A 159 -13.15 -1.17 16.32
C ILE A 159 -13.18 -2.68 16.56
N ILE A 160 -13.17 -3.50 15.51
CA ILE A 160 -13.16 -4.96 15.63
C ILE A 160 -11.89 -5.46 16.34
N ALA A 161 -10.74 -4.83 16.06
CA ALA A 161 -9.47 -5.13 16.72
C ALA A 161 -9.54 -4.87 18.23
N LEU A 162 -10.13 -3.76 18.65
CA LEU A 162 -10.34 -3.42 20.07
C LEU A 162 -11.33 -4.37 20.76
N LEU A 163 -12.25 -5.00 20.02
CA LEU A 163 -13.18 -6.01 20.54
C LEU A 163 -12.54 -7.40 20.70
N GLY A 164 -11.23 -7.55 20.45
CA GLY A 164 -10.49 -8.79 20.66
C GLY A 164 -10.12 -9.55 19.38
N TYR A 165 -10.32 -8.96 18.20
CA TYR A 165 -9.95 -9.59 16.92
C TYR A 165 -8.96 -8.74 16.10
N PRO A 166 -7.69 -8.56 16.55
CA PRO A 166 -6.73 -7.70 15.86
C PRO A 166 -6.47 -8.03 14.39
N ILE A 167 -6.61 -9.30 14.00
CA ILE A 167 -6.45 -9.74 12.61
C ILE A 167 -7.44 -9.09 11.64
N ALA A 168 -8.50 -8.46 12.14
CA ALA A 168 -9.42 -7.68 11.31
C ALA A 168 -8.72 -6.55 10.53
N ILE A 169 -7.64 -5.96 11.06
CA ILE A 169 -6.95 -4.84 10.39
C ILE A 169 -6.27 -5.30 9.11
N ILE A 170 -5.49 -6.39 9.14
CA ILE A 170 -4.87 -6.93 7.92
C ILE A 170 -5.91 -7.47 6.91
N ILE A 171 -7.07 -7.94 7.38
CA ILE A 171 -8.19 -8.30 6.50
C ILE A 171 -8.79 -7.06 5.83
N CYS A 172 -8.95 -5.96 6.58
CA CYS A 172 -9.36 -4.67 6.05
C CYS A 172 -8.37 -4.15 4.99
N CYS A 173 -7.05 -4.31 5.19
CA CYS A 173 -6.04 -4.02 4.17
C CYS A 173 -6.33 -4.82 2.88
N LEU A 174 -6.52 -6.13 2.99
CA LEU A 174 -6.80 -7.00 1.85
C LEU A 174 -8.07 -6.57 1.09
N ILE A 175 -9.14 -6.24 1.81
CA ILE A 175 -10.39 -5.74 1.21
C ILE A 175 -10.15 -4.45 0.43
N THR A 176 -9.42 -3.51 1.01
CA THR A 176 -9.07 -2.23 0.35
C THR A 176 -8.27 -2.47 -0.93
N ILE A 177 -7.26 -3.36 -0.90
CA ILE A 177 -6.45 -3.68 -2.07
C ILE A 177 -7.30 -4.32 -3.17
N ILE A 178 -8.14 -5.31 -2.83
CA ILE A 178 -9.02 -5.98 -3.81
C ILE A 178 -9.96 -4.96 -4.46
N ARG A 179 -10.52 -4.04 -3.67
CA ARG A 179 -11.35 -2.95 -4.20
C ARG A 179 -10.57 -2.09 -5.19
N THR A 180 -9.36 -1.65 -4.83
CA THR A 180 -8.56 -0.77 -5.69
C THR A 180 -8.14 -1.47 -6.97
N LEU A 181 -7.73 -2.76 -6.91
CA LEU A 181 -7.43 -3.57 -8.09
C LEU A 181 -8.66 -3.76 -8.99
N TYR A 182 -9.83 -3.95 -8.41
CA TYR A 182 -11.07 -4.06 -9.18
C TYR A 182 -11.42 -2.75 -9.91
N ILE A 183 -11.15 -1.59 -9.29
CA ILE A 183 -11.35 -0.28 -9.91
C ILE A 183 -10.32 -0.06 -11.03
N SER A 184 -9.05 -0.38 -10.80
CA SER A 184 -7.98 -0.17 -11.79
C SER A 184 -8.17 -1.00 -13.06
N LEU A 185 -8.82 -2.17 -12.98
CA LEU A 185 -9.18 -2.98 -14.14
C LEU A 185 -10.30 -2.40 -15.01
N LYS A 186 -11.02 -1.37 -14.53
CA LYS A 186 -12.13 -0.73 -15.25
C LYS A 186 -11.78 0.59 -15.92
N VAL A 187 -10.62 1.17 -15.59
CA VAL A 187 -10.09 2.42 -16.14
C VAL A 187 -9.23 2.10 -17.35
#